data_AF-Q8DWA0-F1
#
_entry.id   AF-Q8DWA0-F1
#
_cell.length_a   1.000
_cell.length_b   1.000
_cell.length_c   1.000
_cell.angle_alpha   90.00
_cell.angle_beta   90.00
_cell.angle_gamma   90.00
#
_symmetry.space_group_name_H-M   'P 1'
#
loop_
_entity.id
_entity.type
_entity.pdbx_description
1 polymer ?
#
loop_
_entity_poly.entity_id
_entity_poly.type
_entity_poly.pdbx_seq_one_letter_code
_entity_poly.pdbx_strand_id
1 'polypeptide(L)'
;MKMEKSNKQVIYDERQQQIQLKSYSLSFWFVMFILYFATFGKADLLLNIAFWGGLVLNFCYSTLRGVGPFVDPRFGKIAKIGRLAAVPLIFLGMLVFLVAIIMSILEHDSLRESITKCSYLGLSGFWLICMGASIVYRHYLDKKEADK
;
A
#
# COMPACT_ATOMS: atom_id res chain seq x y z
N MET A 1 5.85 -30.92 29.77
CA MET A 1 4.88 -30.89 28.66
C MET A 1 5.04 -29.55 27.94
N LYS A 2 5.75 -29.52 26.80
CA LYS A 2 5.91 -28.31 25.99
C LYS A 2 4.54 -28.00 25.38
N MET A 3 3.90 -26.91 25.79
CA MET A 3 2.72 -26.41 25.08
C MET A 3 3.18 -26.01 23.68
N GLU A 4 2.84 -26.83 22.69
CA GLU A 4 2.87 -26.41 21.30
C GLU A 4 2.06 -25.12 21.21
N LYS A 5 2.70 -24.03 20.77
CA LYS A 5 1.99 -22.83 20.36
C LYS A 5 1.17 -23.23 19.14
N SER A 6 -0.04 -23.72 19.41
CA SER A 6 -1.12 -23.79 18.44
C SER A 6 -1.05 -22.52 17.61
N ASN A 7 -0.85 -22.71 16.31
CA ASN A 7 -0.76 -21.66 15.32
C ASN A 7 -2.14 -21.01 15.27
N LYS A 8 -2.44 -20.09 16.21
CA LYS A 8 -3.73 -19.43 16.33
C LYS A 8 -3.97 -18.69 15.03
N GLN A 9 -4.77 -19.29 14.14
CA GLN A 9 -5.25 -18.61 12.95
C GLN A 9 -5.90 -17.30 13.40
N VAL A 10 -5.55 -16.20 12.72
CA VAL A 10 -6.22 -14.93 12.95
C VAL A 10 -7.65 -15.08 12.45
N ILE A 11 -8.59 -15.19 13.38
CA ILE A 11 -10.02 -15.28 13.05
C ILE A 11 -10.55 -13.85 12.95
N TYR A 12 -10.95 -13.45 11.74
CA TYR A 12 -11.65 -12.19 11.52
C TYR A 12 -13.11 -12.31 11.91
N ASP A 13 -13.66 -11.26 12.54
CA ASP A 13 -15.11 -11.14 12.71
C ASP A 13 -15.81 -10.77 11.39
N GLU A 14 -17.13 -10.90 11.33
CA GLU A 14 -17.91 -10.62 10.11
C GLU A 14 -17.68 -9.20 9.58
N ARG A 15 -17.54 -8.22 10.46
CA ARG A 15 -17.28 -6.82 10.09
C ARG A 15 -15.93 -6.67 9.41
N GLN A 16 -14.89 -7.30 9.96
CA GLN A 16 -13.54 -7.29 9.39
C GLN A 16 -13.48 -8.02 8.05
N GLN A 17 -14.17 -9.16 7.93
CA GLN A 17 -14.30 -9.88 6.66
C GLN A 17 -14.97 -8.98 5.60
N GLN A 18 -16.03 -8.26 5.96
CA GLN A 18 -16.67 -7.29 5.05
C GLN A 18 -15.74 -6.13 4.67
N ILE A 19 -14.93 -5.63 5.60
CA ILE A 19 -13.95 -4.57 5.31
C ILE A 19 -12.90 -5.07 4.32
N GLN A 20 -12.38 -6.28 4.52
CA GLN A 20 -11.41 -6.89 3.62
C GLN A 20 -12.03 -7.19 2.25
N LEU A 21 -13.26 -7.68 2.20
CA LEU A 21 -13.97 -7.92 0.94
C LEU A 21 -14.20 -6.60 0.18
N LYS A 22 -14.59 -5.53 0.90
CA LYS A 22 -14.72 -4.19 0.32
C LYS A 22 -13.39 -3.64 -0.20
N SER A 23 -12.28 -3.89 0.48
CA SER A 23 -10.96 -3.47 -0.01
C SER A 23 -10.57 -4.19 -1.31
N TYR A 24 -10.87 -5.49 -1.42
CA TYR A 24 -10.68 -6.25 -2.66
C TYR A 24 -11.60 -5.77 -3.78
N SER A 25 -12.89 -5.58 -3.50
CA SER A 25 -13.85 -5.10 -4.49
C SER A 25 -13.46 -3.70 -5.01
N LEU A 26 -13.07 -2.79 -4.13
CA LEU A 26 -12.62 -1.45 -4.50
C LEU A 26 -11.35 -1.51 -5.36
N SER A 27 -10.35 -2.29 -4.94
CA SER A 27 -9.13 -2.51 -5.72
C SER A 27 -9.41 -3.13 -7.08
N PHE A 28 -10.31 -4.10 -7.16
CA PHE A 28 -10.69 -4.76 -8.40
C PHE A 28 -11.33 -3.77 -9.37
N TRP A 29 -12.31 -2.99 -8.91
CA TRP A 29 -12.97 -1.99 -9.75
C TRP A 29 -12.00 -0.88 -10.19
N PHE A 30 -11.09 -0.47 -9.31
CA PHE A 30 -10.02 0.45 -9.68
C PHE A 30 -9.15 -0.12 -10.81
N VAL A 31 -8.66 -1.36 -10.68
CA VAL A 31 -7.85 -2.02 -11.71
C VAL A 31 -8.62 -2.10 -13.03
N MET A 32 -9.86 -2.58 -13.01
CA MET A 32 -10.69 -2.70 -14.22
C MET A 32 -10.92 -1.36 -14.90
N PHE A 33 -11.18 -0.30 -14.12
CA PHE A 33 -11.33 1.05 -14.63
C PHE A 33 -10.06 1.54 -15.33
N ILE A 34 -8.88 1.39 -14.70
CA ILE A 34 -7.61 1.81 -15.30
C ILE A 34 -7.28 0.97 -16.55
N LEU A 35 -7.51 -0.34 -16.52
CA LEU A 35 -7.28 -1.21 -17.68
C LEU A 35 -8.22 -0.90 -18.84
N TYR A 36 -9.47 -0.51 -18.57
CA TYR A 36 -10.36 0.00 -19.61
C TYR A 36 -9.74 1.20 -20.33
N PHE A 37 -9.20 2.18 -19.59
CA PHE A 37 -8.49 3.31 -20.21
C PHE A 37 -7.20 2.91 -20.93
N ALA A 38 -6.51 1.87 -20.46
CA ALA A 38 -5.32 1.36 -21.13
C ALA A 38 -5.62 0.87 -22.55
N THR A 39 -6.85 0.44 -22.84
CA THR A 39 -7.27 0.07 -24.21
C THR A 39 -7.29 1.25 -25.19
N PHE A 40 -7.39 2.49 -24.71
CA PHE A 40 -7.42 3.71 -25.53
C PHE A 40 -6.02 4.34 -25.74
N GLY A 41 -4.96 3.83 -25.10
CA GLY A 41 -3.57 4.23 -25.33
C GLY A 41 -2.73 4.46 -24.06
N LYS A 42 -1.40 4.37 -24.20
CA LYS A 42 -0.37 4.35 -23.13
C LYS A 42 -0.50 3.17 -22.16
N ALA A 43 -0.40 1.96 -22.70
CA ALA A 43 -0.51 0.72 -21.94
C ALA A 43 0.47 0.68 -20.74
N ASP A 44 1.75 0.99 -20.94
CA ASP A 44 2.77 0.76 -19.90
C ASP A 44 2.57 1.58 -18.62
N LEU A 45 2.30 2.88 -18.74
CA LEU A 45 2.04 3.73 -17.57
C LEU A 45 0.74 3.31 -16.86
N LEU A 46 -0.32 3.04 -17.62
CA LEU A 46 -1.62 2.68 -17.05
C LEU A 46 -1.60 1.27 -16.45
N LEU A 47 -0.85 0.33 -17.02
CA LEU A 47 -0.60 -1.00 -16.45
C LEU A 47 0.12 -0.88 -15.10
N ASN A 48 1.15 -0.03 -15.01
CA ASN A 48 1.86 0.22 -13.75
C ASN A 48 0.96 0.87 -12.70
N ILE A 49 0.10 1.82 -13.10
CA ILE A 49 -0.90 2.43 -12.22
C ILE A 49 -1.93 1.39 -11.76
N ALA A 50 -2.44 0.55 -12.67
CA ALA A 50 -3.41 -0.48 -12.34
C ALA A 50 -2.84 -1.46 -11.32
N PHE A 51 -1.65 -2.01 -11.60
CA PHE A 51 -1.01 -2.99 -10.74
C PHE A 51 -0.70 -2.41 -9.34
N TRP A 52 0.10 -1.34 -9.28
CA TRP A 52 0.52 -0.79 -7.99
C TRP A 52 -0.60 -0.05 -7.27
N GLY A 53 -1.42 0.71 -7.99
CA GLY A 53 -2.53 1.45 -7.41
C GLY A 53 -3.60 0.52 -6.83
N GLY A 54 -3.90 -0.61 -7.48
CA GLY A 54 -4.79 -1.63 -6.93
C GLY A 54 -4.26 -2.21 -5.61
N LEU A 55 -3.00 -2.66 -5.62
CA LEU A 55 -2.35 -3.21 -4.43
C LEU A 55 -2.37 -2.22 -3.26
N VAL A 56 -2.01 -0.97 -3.51
CA VAL A 56 -1.94 0.06 -2.47
C VAL A 56 -3.33 0.45 -1.99
N LEU A 57 -4.30 0.55 -2.89
CA LEU A 57 -5.68 0.86 -2.51
C LEU A 57 -6.25 -0.22 -1.58
N ASN A 58 -6.01 -1.50 -1.90
CA ASN A 58 -6.38 -2.61 -1.03
C ASN A 58 -5.71 -2.51 0.34
N PHE A 59 -4.40 -2.30 0.34
CA PHE A 59 -3.59 -2.23 1.55
C PHE A 59 -3.97 -1.04 2.43
N CYS A 60 -4.02 0.17 1.86
CA CYS A 60 -4.35 1.39 2.58
C CYS A 60 -5.78 1.36 3.11
N TYR A 61 -6.76 0.89 2.32
CA TYR A 61 -8.15 0.83 2.78
C TYR A 61 -8.30 -0.10 3.99
N SER A 62 -7.73 -1.31 3.92
CA SER A 62 -7.76 -2.28 5.03
C SER A 62 -6.99 -1.75 6.26
N THR A 63 -5.83 -1.14 6.04
CA THR A 63 -4.98 -0.58 7.12
C THR A 63 -5.65 0.61 7.81
N LEU A 64 -6.21 1.56 7.06
CA LEU A 64 -6.90 2.74 7.62
C LEU A 64 -8.15 2.36 8.43
N ARG A 65 -8.76 1.21 8.12
CA ARG A 65 -9.90 0.65 8.86
C ARG A 65 -9.49 -0.29 9.99
N GLY A 66 -8.19 -0.45 10.26
CA GLY A 66 -7.68 -1.23 11.38
C GLY A 66 -7.71 -2.75 11.18
N VAL A 67 -7.86 -3.23 9.94
CA VAL A 67 -7.94 -4.67 9.60
C VAL A 67 -6.63 -5.16 8.96
N GLY A 68 -5.68 -4.27 8.71
CA GLY A 68 -4.37 -4.62 8.15
C GLY A 68 -3.47 -5.37 9.13
N PRO A 69 -2.56 -6.24 8.66
CA PRO A 69 -1.67 -7.05 9.50
C PRO A 69 -0.71 -6.23 10.37
N PHE A 70 -0.40 -5.00 9.95
CA PHE A 70 0.51 -4.07 10.63
C PHE A 70 -0.18 -3.16 11.65
N VAL A 71 -1.50 -3.27 11.79
CA VAL A 71 -2.30 -2.41 12.67
C VAL A 71 -3.25 -3.21 13.56
N ASP A 72 -3.75 -4.36 13.12
CA ASP A 72 -4.69 -5.17 13.90
C ASP A 72 -3.95 -5.93 15.04
N PRO A 73 -4.28 -5.67 16.32
CA PRO A 73 -3.63 -6.30 17.47
C PRO A 73 -3.63 -7.83 17.47
N ARG A 74 -4.56 -8.49 16.76
CA ARG A 74 -4.67 -9.96 16.65
C ARG A 74 -3.44 -10.58 15.99
N PHE A 75 -2.74 -9.83 15.14
CA PHE A 75 -1.47 -10.25 14.54
C PHE A 75 -0.28 -10.18 15.52
N GLY A 76 -0.52 -9.78 16.77
CA GLY A 76 0.43 -9.88 17.88
C GLY A 76 1.71 -9.10 17.62
N LYS A 77 2.82 -9.81 17.39
CA LYS A 77 4.13 -9.19 17.16
C LYS A 77 4.17 -8.35 15.88
N ILE A 78 3.47 -8.77 14.82
CA ILE A 78 3.51 -8.09 13.52
C ILE A 78 2.83 -6.71 13.63
N ALA A 79 1.68 -6.63 14.30
CA ALA A 79 1.00 -5.36 14.53
C ALA A 79 1.79 -4.40 15.43
N LYS A 80 2.46 -4.93 16.47
CA LYS A 80 3.35 -4.13 17.33
C LYS A 80 4.54 -3.55 16.55
N ILE A 81 5.12 -4.35 15.65
CA ILE A 81 6.24 -3.92 14.81
C ILE A 81 5.75 -3.05 13.65
N GLY A 82 4.47 -3.08 13.28
CA GLY A 82 3.92 -2.35 12.14
C GLY A 82 4.26 -0.85 12.15
N ARG A 83 4.17 -0.19 13.31
CA ARG A 83 4.58 1.22 13.43
C ARG A 83 6.08 1.43 13.17
N LEU A 84 6.92 0.52 13.65
CA LEU A 84 8.36 0.52 13.41
C LEU A 84 8.70 0.18 11.96
N ALA A 85 7.91 -0.68 11.31
CA ALA A 85 8.07 -1.07 9.91
C ALA A 85 7.59 0.01 8.93
N ALA A 86 6.68 0.88 9.36
CA ALA A 86 6.17 1.96 8.52
C ALA A 86 7.25 2.99 8.15
N VAL A 87 8.12 3.34 9.11
CA VAL A 87 9.22 4.30 8.92
C VAL A 87 10.20 3.86 7.82
N PRO A 88 10.83 2.68 7.87
CA PRO A 88 11.72 2.22 6.80
C PRO A 88 10.99 2.04 5.47
N LEU A 89 9.69 1.71 5.47
CA LEU A 89 8.89 1.65 4.25
C LEU A 89 8.77 3.03 3.58
N ILE A 90 8.51 4.09 4.36
CA ILE A 90 8.46 5.47 3.87
C ILE A 90 9.85 5.89 3.36
N PHE A 91 10.91 5.62 4.11
CA PHE A 91 12.28 5.95 3.69
C PHE A 91 12.68 5.24 2.40
N LEU A 92 12.37 3.94 2.28
CA LEU A 92 12.61 3.19 1.06
C LEU A 92 11.80 3.78 -0.10
N GLY A 93 10.53 4.11 0.11
CA GLY A 93 9.70 4.75 -0.89
C GLY A 93 10.25 6.10 -1.36
N MET A 94 10.72 6.94 -0.42
CA MET A 94 11.39 8.21 -0.75
C MET A 94 12.68 8.00 -1.54
N LEU A 95 13.50 7.00 -1.16
CA LEU A 95 14.73 6.68 -1.87
C LEU A 95 14.44 6.21 -3.30
N VAL A 96 13.48 5.29 -3.48
CA VAL A 96 13.08 4.80 -4.80
C VAL A 96 12.51 5.94 -5.65
N PHE A 97 11.71 6.83 -5.06
CA PHE A 97 11.18 8.00 -5.74
C PHE A 97 12.27 8.98 -6.16
N LEU A 98 13.25 9.25 -5.29
CA LEU A 98 14.40 10.11 -5.61
C LEU A 98 15.26 9.52 -6.72
N VAL A 99 15.53 8.22 -6.70
CA VAL A 99 16.24 7.53 -7.79
C VAL A 99 15.47 7.66 -9.09
N ALA A 100 14.14 7.53 -9.08
CA ALA A 100 13.32 7.73 -10.27
C ALA A 100 13.45 9.15 -10.84
N ILE A 101 13.50 10.19 -9.99
CA ILE A 101 13.72 11.58 -10.41
C ILE A 101 15.14 11.77 -10.97
N ILE A 102 16.17 11.19 -10.34
CA ILE A 102 17.54 11.33 -10.81
C ILE A 102 17.71 10.67 -12.18
N MET A 103 17.24 9.43 -12.34
CA MET A 103 17.27 8.72 -13.63
C MET A 103 16.46 9.47 -14.69
N SER A 104 15.32 10.04 -14.29
CA SER A 104 14.49 10.89 -15.14
C SER A 104 15.25 12.07 -15.74
N ILE A 105 16.07 12.74 -14.93
CA ILE A 105 16.88 13.89 -15.34
C ILE A 105 18.09 13.48 -16.18
N LEU A 106 18.70 12.32 -15.88
CA LEU A 106 19.94 11.88 -16.54
C LEU A 106 19.71 11.26 -17.92
N GLU A 107 18.61 10.54 -18.12
CA GLU A 107 18.41 9.72 -19.33
C GLU A 107 17.51 10.36 -20.39
N HIS A 108 16.72 11.38 -20.06
CA HIS A 108 15.64 11.84 -20.93
C HIS A 108 15.51 13.37 -21.00
N ASP A 109 15.54 13.91 -22.23
CA ASP A 109 15.39 15.34 -22.51
C ASP A 109 13.95 15.86 -22.30
N SER A 110 12.95 14.97 -22.24
CA SER A 110 11.54 15.35 -22.11
C SER A 110 10.86 14.72 -20.87
N LEU A 111 10.17 15.58 -20.10
CA LEU A 111 9.36 15.16 -18.94
C LEU A 111 8.34 14.07 -19.30
N ARG A 112 7.79 14.12 -20.53
CA ARG A 112 6.75 13.18 -20.99
C ARG A 112 7.30 11.78 -21.22
N GLU A 113 8.46 11.64 -21.85
CA GLU A 113 9.09 10.33 -22.03
C GLU A 113 9.55 9.76 -20.71
N SER A 114 10.08 10.62 -19.84
CA SER A 114 10.55 10.21 -18.53
C SER A 114 9.44 9.70 -17.62
N ILE A 115 8.29 10.38 -17.58
CA ILE A 115 7.10 9.91 -16.84
C ILE A 115 6.64 8.53 -17.35
N THR A 116 6.83 8.23 -18.64
CA THR A 116 6.35 6.98 -19.22
C THR A 116 7.34 5.84 -18.96
N LYS A 117 8.64 6.07 -19.15
CA LYS A 117 9.71 5.05 -19.02
C LYS A 117 10.14 4.81 -17.56
N CYS A 118 10.22 5.85 -16.73
CA CYS A 118 10.51 5.74 -15.30
C CYS A 118 9.24 5.53 -14.45
N SER A 119 8.07 5.34 -15.09
CA SER A 119 6.77 5.22 -14.44
C SER A 119 6.76 4.18 -13.32
N TYR A 120 7.37 3.02 -13.54
CA TYR A 120 7.38 1.92 -12.58
C TYR A 120 8.08 2.31 -11.27
N LEU A 121 9.29 2.88 -11.34
CA LEU A 121 10.06 3.28 -10.16
C LEU A 121 9.41 4.46 -9.44
N GLY A 122 9.00 5.50 -10.18
CA GLY A 122 8.34 6.66 -9.60
C GLY A 122 7.03 6.29 -8.89
N LEU A 123 6.18 5.48 -9.55
CA LEU A 123 4.93 5.02 -8.96
C LEU A 123 5.19 4.11 -7.77
N SER A 124 6.04 3.08 -7.89
CA SER A 124 6.31 2.17 -6.77
C SER A 124 6.87 2.90 -5.54
N GLY A 125 7.76 3.88 -5.73
CA GLY A 125 8.25 4.75 -4.64
C GLY A 125 7.14 5.54 -3.96
N PHE A 126 6.29 6.22 -4.74
CA PHE A 126 5.12 6.94 -4.22
C PHE A 126 4.15 6.03 -3.47
N TRP A 127 3.90 4.85 -4.02
CA TRP A 127 3.00 3.85 -3.46
C TRP A 127 3.51 3.24 -2.15
N LEU A 128 4.82 3.01 -2.02
CA LEU A 128 5.47 2.62 -0.76
C LEU A 128 5.29 3.69 0.33
N ILE A 129 5.44 4.96 -0.03
CA ILE A 129 5.19 6.08 0.89
C ILE A 129 3.73 6.06 1.37
N CYS A 130 2.76 5.90 0.46
CA CYS A 130 1.34 5.83 0.80
C CYS A 130 1.02 4.67 1.75
N MET A 131 1.56 3.48 1.49
CA MET A 131 1.37 2.31 2.38
C MET A 131 1.94 2.60 3.78
N GLY A 132 3.16 3.12 3.88
CA GLY A 132 3.79 3.43 5.16
C GLY A 132 3.05 4.53 5.92
N ALA A 133 2.66 5.59 5.23
CA ALA A 133 1.85 6.68 5.78
C ALA A 133 0.51 6.18 6.31
N SER A 134 -0.14 5.24 5.62
CA SER A 134 -1.42 4.67 6.07
C SER A 134 -1.30 3.92 7.40
N ILE A 135 -0.18 3.22 7.63
CA ILE A 135 0.11 2.54 8.91
C ILE A 135 0.31 3.57 10.02
N VAL A 136 1.17 4.58 9.79
CA VAL A 136 1.43 5.64 10.78
C VAL A 136 0.14 6.38 11.13
N TYR A 137 -0.68 6.71 10.13
CA TYR A 137 -1.91 7.43 10.32
C TYR A 137 -2.95 6.62 11.11
N ARG A 138 -3.07 5.31 10.88
CA ARG A 138 -3.96 4.47 11.70
C ARG A 138 -3.51 4.43 13.16
N HIS A 139 -2.21 4.24 13.42
CA HIS A 139 -1.68 4.28 14.80
C HIS A 139 -1.89 5.65 15.48
N TYR A 140 -1.88 6.74 14.72
CA TYR A 140 -2.25 8.07 15.22
C TYR A 140 -3.75 8.17 15.56
N LEU A 141 -4.62 7.63 14.71
CA LEU A 141 -6.07 7.57 14.98
C LEU A 141 -6.37 6.71 16.21
N ASP A 142 -5.73 5.55 16.37
CA ASP A 142 -5.92 4.67 17.53
C ASP A 142 -5.64 5.41 18.85
N LYS A 143 -4.58 6.23 18.89
CA LYS A 143 -4.28 7.08 20.06
C LYS A 143 -5.37 8.12 20.30
N LYS A 144 -5.81 8.80 19.25
CA LYS A 144 -6.86 9.82 19.33
C LYS A 144 -8.22 9.25 19.74
N GLU A 145 -8.50 8.00 19.38
CA GLU A 145 -9.72 7.27 19.77
C GLU A 145 -9.65 6.78 21.22
N ALA A 146 -8.45 6.48 21.75
CA ALA A 146 -8.25 6.08 23.14
C ALA A 146 -8.30 7.24 24.15
N ASP A 147 -7.98 8.46 23.71
CA ASP A 147 -8.03 9.68 24.52
C ASP A 147 -9.46 10.29 24.63
N LYS A 148 -10.45 9.67 23.97
CA LYS A 148 -11.87 10.07 23.99
C LYS A 148 -12.70 9.15 24.88
#